data_AF-A0A392PJ41-F1
#
_entry.id   AF-A0A392PJ41-F1
#
_cell.length_a   1.000
_cell.length_b   1.000
_cell.length_c   1.000
_cell.angle_alpha   90.00
_cell.angle_beta   90.00
_cell.angle_gamma   90.00
#
_symmetry.space_group_name_H-M   'P 1'
#
loop_
_entity.id
_entity.type
_entity.pdbx_description
1 polymer ?
#
loop_
_entity_poly.entity_id
_entity_poly.type
_entity_poly.pdbx_seq_one_letter_code
_entity_poly.pdbx_strand_id
1 'polypeptide(L)'
;MSQSTLRRAIGAVKDQTSIGLAKVGSSTSQGDLEVAIVKATRHNEYPAEEKHIREILSLTCYSRVFISACVNNLSKRLSKTSSWTVALKTLVLIQRLLSE
;
A
#
# COMPACT_ATOMS: atom_id res chain seq x y z
N MET A 1 -6.29 -1.15 -21.35
CA MET A 1 -6.52 0.26 -21.75
C MET A 1 -5.40 1.09 -21.14
N SER A 2 -4.52 1.67 -21.95
CA SER A 2 -3.43 2.51 -21.43
C SER A 2 -4.02 3.73 -20.71
N GLN A 3 -3.62 3.95 -19.45
CA GLN A 3 -3.99 5.18 -18.77
C GLN A 3 -3.36 6.38 -19.50
N SER A 4 -4.13 7.46 -19.65
CA SER A 4 -3.57 8.70 -20.19
C SER A 4 -2.43 9.22 -19.30
N THR A 5 -1.42 9.85 -19.91
CA THR A 5 -0.25 10.42 -19.21
C THR A 5 -0.65 11.28 -18.01
N LEU A 6 -1.75 12.01 -18.14
CA LEU A 6 -2.30 12.87 -17.10
C LEU A 6 -2.87 12.07 -15.92
N ARG A 7 -3.60 10.98 -16.16
CA ARG A 7 -4.09 10.08 -15.10
C ARG A 7 -2.93 9.40 -14.36
N ARG A 8 -1.87 9.02 -15.09
CA ARG A 8 -0.67 8.41 -14.50
C ARG A 8 0.08 9.39 -13.61
N ALA A 9 0.20 10.65 -14.02
CA ALA A 9 0.81 11.71 -13.20
C ALA A 9 0.01 11.97 -11.91
N ILE A 10 -1.32 12.06 -11.99
CA ILE A 10 -2.19 12.22 -10.81
C ILE A 10 -2.04 11.04 -9.85
N GLY A 11 -2.01 9.81 -10.37
CA GLY A 11 -1.78 8.61 -9.55
C GLY A 11 -0.44 8.66 -8.80
N ALA A 12 0.63 9.10 -9.48
CA ALA A 12 1.94 9.27 -8.86
C ALA A 12 1.92 10.33 -7.75
N VAL A 13 1.26 11.48 -7.97
CA VAL A 13 1.12 12.52 -6.94
C VAL A 13 0.33 11.99 -5.73
N LYS A 14 -0.77 11.26 -5.96
CA LYS A 14 -1.56 10.64 -4.88
C LYS A 14 -0.72 9.69 -4.04
N ASP A 15 0.08 8.84 -4.68
CA ASP A 15 0.99 7.92 -3.99
C ASP A 15 2.03 8.69 -3.15
N GLN A 16 2.58 9.79 -3.66
CA GLN A 16 3.54 10.62 -2.91
C GLN A 16 2.90 11.35 -1.72
N THR A 17 1.71 11.92 -1.90
CA THR A 17 0.98 12.56 -0.80
C THR A 17 0.65 11.54 0.29
N SER A 18 0.22 10.33 -0.06
CA SER A 18 -0.01 9.26 0.93
C SER A 18 1.26 8.88 1.69
N ILE A 19 2.41 8.77 1.02
CA ILE A 19 3.70 8.52 1.67
C ILE A 19 4.09 9.67 2.62
N GLY A 20 3.91 10.92 2.19
CA GLY A 20 4.20 12.09 3.01
C GLY A 20 3.36 12.14 4.29
N LEU A 21 2.05 11.86 4.17
CA LEU A 21 1.15 11.82 5.32
C LEU A 21 1.49 10.69 6.29
N ALA A 22 1.80 9.50 5.78
CA ALA A 22 2.19 8.35 6.58
C ALA A 22 3.40 8.66 7.48
N LYS A 23 4.41 9.34 6.93
CA LYS A 23 5.65 9.70 7.63
C LYS A 23 5.48 10.74 8.74
N VAL A 24 4.44 11.58 8.67
CA VAL A 24 4.24 12.71 9.60
C VAL A 24 3.16 12.40 10.64
N GLY A 25 2.16 11.60 10.31
CA GLY A 25 0.96 11.40 11.14
C GLY A 25 1.01 10.23 12.13
N SER A 26 2.08 9.45 12.18
CA SER A 26 2.13 8.21 12.97
C SER A 26 3.48 8.01 13.65
N SER A 27 3.55 7.10 14.63
CA SER A 27 4.84 6.67 15.17
C SER A 27 5.70 6.07 14.04
N THR A 28 7.02 6.26 14.09
CA THR A 28 7.95 5.93 12.99
C THR A 28 7.66 4.57 12.34
N SER A 29 7.42 3.54 13.14
CA SER A 29 7.16 2.17 12.70
C SER A 29 5.78 1.94 12.09
N GLN A 30 4.74 2.68 12.51
CA GLN A 30 3.41 2.62 11.87
C GLN A 30 3.41 3.33 10.52
N GLY A 31 4.20 4.41 10.39
CA GLY A 31 4.38 5.14 9.15
C GLY A 31 5.10 4.29 8.11
N ASP A 32 6.13 3.54 8.52
CA ASP A 32 6.86 2.63 7.65
C ASP A 32 5.95 1.54 7.07
N LEU A 33 5.03 0.99 7.88
CA LEU A 33 4.02 0.03 7.42
C LEU A 33 3.07 0.62 6.38
N GLU A 34 2.52 1.82 6.62
CA GLU A 34 1.64 2.49 5.65
C GLU A 34 2.41 2.81 4.35
N VAL A 35 3.66 3.26 4.44
CA VAL A 35 4.53 3.52 3.27
C VAL A 35 4.77 2.24 2.47
N ALA A 36 5.08 1.12 3.12
CA ALA A 36 5.29 -0.16 2.45
C ALA A 36 4.03 -0.63 1.72
N ILE A 37 2.85 -0.50 2.35
CA ILE A 37 1.55 -0.78 1.73
C ILE A 37 1.31 0.16 0.53
N VAL A 38 1.65 1.45 0.64
CA VAL A 38 1.57 2.41 -0.48
C VAL A 38 2.42 1.96 -1.65
N LYS A 39 3.68 1.64 -1.40
CA LYS A 39 4.62 1.21 -2.43
C LYS A 39 4.20 -0.11 -3.10
N ALA A 40 3.72 -1.09 -2.34
CA ALA A 40 3.26 -2.38 -2.86
C ALA A 40 2.05 -2.26 -3.81
N THR A 41 1.22 -1.22 -3.66
CA THR A 41 -0.05 -1.10 -4.41
C THR A 41 -0.17 0.22 -5.15
N ARG A 42 0.97 0.74 -5.64
CA ARG A 42 1.05 1.97 -6.46
C ARG A 42 0.22 1.89 -7.73
N HIS A 43 -0.11 3.06 -8.28
CA HIS A 43 -0.89 3.23 -9.51
C HIS A 43 -0.14 2.82 -10.80
N ASN A 44 1.12 2.39 -10.72
CA ASN A 44 1.86 1.89 -11.88
C ASN A 44 1.31 0.53 -12.36
N GLU A 45 1.63 0.11 -13.59
CA GLU A 45 1.12 -1.16 -14.15
C GLU A 45 1.98 -2.39 -13.74
N TYR A 46 3.12 -2.16 -13.09
CA TYR A 46 4.02 -3.24 -12.67
C TYR A 46 3.55 -3.93 -11.38
N PRO A 47 3.79 -5.25 -11.23
CA PRO A 47 3.46 -5.97 -10.00
C PRO A 47 4.19 -5.37 -8.78
N ALA A 48 3.65 -5.66 -7.59
CA ALA A 48 4.26 -5.25 -6.33
C ALA A 48 5.69 -5.82 -6.23
N GLU A 49 6.67 -4.99 -5.87
CA GLU A 49 8.02 -5.48 -5.62
C GLU A 49 8.03 -6.34 -4.34
N GLU A 50 8.60 -7.55 -4.43
CA GLU A 50 8.65 -8.52 -3.32
C GLU A 50 9.25 -7.93 -2.04
N LYS A 51 10.17 -6.97 -2.17
CA LYS A 51 10.79 -6.26 -1.05
C LYS A 51 9.76 -5.61 -0.11
N HIS A 52 8.67 -5.05 -0.66
CA HIS A 52 7.64 -4.38 0.13
C HIS A 52 6.73 -5.37 0.83
N ILE A 53 6.48 -6.53 0.22
CA ILE A 53 5.71 -7.61 0.84
C ILE A 53 6.47 -8.15 2.06
N ARG A 54 7.78 -8.41 1.91
CA ARG A 54 8.63 -8.85 3.03
C ARG A 54 8.74 -7.81 4.14
N GLU A 55 8.82 -6.53 3.78
CA GLU A 55 8.82 -5.41 4.73
C GLU A 55 7.52 -5.39 5.56
N ILE A 56 6.36 -5.57 4.91
CA ILE A 56 5.06 -5.67 5.59
C ILE A 56 5.02 -6.88 6.52
N LEU A 57 5.38 -8.07 6.02
CA LEU A 57 5.40 -9.31 6.80
C LEU A 57 6.27 -9.15 8.05
N SER A 58 7.50 -8.64 7.88
CA SER A 58 8.42 -8.37 8.97
C SER A 58 7.78 -7.48 10.05
N LEU A 59 7.23 -6.33 9.67
CA LEU A 59 6.59 -5.40 10.61
C LEU A 59 5.38 -6.03 11.32
N THR A 60 4.57 -6.83 10.61
CA THR A 60 3.38 -7.48 11.18
C THR A 60 3.70 -8.66 12.10
N CYS A 61 4.85 -9.33 11.94
CA CYS A 61 5.26 -10.44 12.80
C CYS A 61 5.57 -10.02 14.24
N TYR A 62 5.95 -8.77 14.48
CA TYR A 62 6.40 -8.32 15.81
C TYR A 62 5.28 -7.88 16.76
N SER A 63 4.11 -7.43 16.27
CA SER A 63 3.05 -6.93 17.15
C SER A 63 1.66 -6.97 16.54
N ARG A 64 0.66 -7.36 17.35
CA ARG A 64 -0.76 -7.30 16.99
C ARG A 64 -1.25 -5.89 16.65
N VAL A 65 -0.58 -4.85 17.16
CA VAL A 65 -0.89 -3.46 16.81
C VAL A 65 -0.59 -3.19 15.33
N PHE A 66 0.52 -3.74 14.79
CA PHE A 66 0.85 -3.63 13.37
C PHE A 66 -0.10 -4.43 12.49
N ILE A 67 -0.58 -5.59 12.96
CA ILE A 67 -1.60 -6.37 12.23
C ILE A 67 -2.88 -5.54 12.07
N SER A 68 -3.39 -4.96 13.17
CA SER A 68 -4.59 -4.10 13.13
C SER A 68 -4.39 -2.89 12.21
N ALA A 69 -3.23 -2.22 12.30
CA ALA A 69 -2.87 -1.11 11.43
C ALA A 69 -2.78 -1.53 9.94
N CYS A 70 -2.23 -2.73 9.66
CA CYS A 70 -2.14 -3.28 8.31
C CYS A 70 -3.54 -3.48 7.71
N VAL A 71 -4.42 -4.18 8.44
CA VAL A 71 -5.80 -4.43 8.01
C VAL A 71 -6.55 -3.12 7.78
N ASN A 72 -6.44 -2.16 8.70
CA ASN A 72 -7.09 -0.86 8.56
C ASN A 72 -6.59 -0.09 7.32
N ASN A 73 -5.27 -0.09 7.08
CA ASN A 73 -4.69 0.58 5.92
C ASN A 73 -5.09 -0.09 4.59
N LEU A 74 -5.10 -1.42 4.53
CA LEU A 74 -5.55 -2.17 3.35
C LEU A 74 -7.05 -1.92 3.06
N SER A 75 -7.89 -1.95 4.10
CA SER A 75 -9.32 -1.63 3.99
C SER A 75 -9.56 -0.19 3.50
N LYS A 76 -8.83 0.78 4.07
CA LYS A 76 -8.88 2.19 3.64
C LYS A 76 -8.42 2.36 2.18
N ARG A 77 -7.42 1.58 1.73
CA ARG A 77 -6.92 1.61 0.35
C ARG A 77 -7.98 1.12 -0.63
N LEU A 78 -8.66 0.01 -0.31
CA LEU A 78 -9.74 -0.56 -1.13
C LEU A 78 -10.96 0.35 -1.19
N SER A 79 -11.39 0.91 -0.06
CA SER A 79 -12.59 1.77 0.00
C SER A 79 -12.42 3.13 -0.71
N LYS A 80 -11.20 3.66 -0.78
CA LYS A 80 -10.93 5.00 -1.35
C LYS A 80 -10.35 5.00 -2.76
N THR A 81 -10.00 3.84 -3.32
CA THR A 81 -9.41 3.79 -4.67
C THR A 81 -10.48 3.67 -5.74
N SER A 82 -10.39 4.51 -6.77
CA SER A 82 -11.15 4.36 -8.03
C SER A 82 -10.29 3.76 -9.14
N SER A 83 -9.07 3.30 -8.82
CA SER A 83 -8.14 2.68 -9.75
C SER A 83 -8.21 1.16 -9.64
N TRP A 84 -8.59 0.50 -10.73
CA TRP A 84 -8.65 -0.97 -10.81
C TRP A 84 -7.28 -1.62 -10.52
N THR A 85 -6.19 -0.99 -10.95
CA THR A 85 -4.83 -1.50 -10.74
C THR A 85 -4.45 -1.53 -9.26
N VAL A 86 -4.80 -0.47 -8.51
CA VAL A 86 -4.55 -0.41 -7.07
C VAL A 86 -5.44 -1.41 -6.34
N ALA A 87 -6.72 -1.51 -6.73
CA ALA A 87 -7.65 -2.47 -6.15
C ALA A 87 -7.14 -3.91 -6.32
N LEU A 88 -6.78 -4.30 -7.55
CA LEU A 88 -6.25 -5.62 -7.85
C LEU A 88 -4.97 -5.91 -7.07
N LYS A 89 -4.00 -4.99 -7.05
CA LYS A 89 -2.76 -5.18 -6.28
C LYS A 89 -3.00 -5.31 -4.78
N THR A 90 -3.99 -4.59 -4.26
CA THR A 90 -4.34 -4.66 -2.84
C THR A 90 -4.95 -6.02 -2.49
N LEU A 91 -5.81 -6.56 -3.37
CA LEU A 91 -6.34 -7.92 -3.21
C LEU A 91 -5.24 -8.99 -3.31
N VAL A 92 -4.33 -8.88 -4.29
CA VAL A 92 -3.18 -9.79 -4.41
C VAL A 92 -2.28 -9.70 -3.19
N LEU A 93 -2.02 -8.49 -2.68
CA LEU A 93 -1.25 -8.29 -1.45
C LEU A 93 -1.93 -8.97 -0.26
N ILE A 94 -3.24 -8.80 -0.06
CA ILE A 94 -3.99 -9.49 1.00
C ILE A 94 -3.85 -11.01 0.87
N GLN A 95 -4.06 -11.57 -0.33
CA GLN A 95 -3.91 -12.99 -0.56
C GLN A 95 -2.51 -13.49 -0.16
N ARG A 96 -1.46 -12.76 -0.56
CA ARG A 96 -0.08 -13.14 -0.21
C ARG A 96 0.17 -13.05 1.29
N LEU A 97 -0.29 -11.99 1.95
CA LEU A 97 -0.15 -11.85 3.41
C LEU A 97 -0.91 -12.92 4.21
N LEU A 98 -1.95 -13.53 3.63
CA LEU A 98 -2.71 -14.63 4.26
C LEU A 98 -2.15 -16.02 3.93
N SER A 99 -1.35 -16.14 2.86
CA SER A 99 -0.81 -17.42 2.40
C SER A 99 0.60 -17.71 2.92
N GLU A 100 1.33 -16.67 3.32
CA GLU A 100 2.65 -16.73 3.96
C GLU A 100 2.49 -16.83 5.48
#